data_AF-A0A6L4A7Q8-F1
#
_entry.id   AF-A0A6L4A7Q8-F1
#
_cell.length_a   1.000
_cell.length_b   1.000
_cell.length_c   1.000
_cell.angle_alpha   90.00
_cell.angle_beta   90.00
_cell.angle_gamma   90.00
#
_symmetry.space_group_name_H-M   'P 1'
#
loop_
_entity.id
_entity.type
_entity.pdbx_description
1 polymer ?
#
loop_
_entity_poly.entity_id
_entity_poly.type
_entity_poly.pdbx_seq_one_letter_code
_entity_poly.pdbx_strand_id
1 'polypeptide(L)'
;MSGAIQFKGIRQGLLVTIPPDDEWAKVIADLAIRIDQQAAFFKGASLALEVDKRAIRRHELANLLNILQKRDVNLISVLSTSATTQGAARKLGLAIELVDPPATASHVTDALKIG
;
A
#
# COMPACT_ATOMS: atom_id res chain seq x y z
N MET A 1 19.36 0.24 -14.06
CA MET A 1 19.06 1.55 -13.46
C MET A 1 18.05 1.29 -12.37
N SER A 2 18.44 1.38 -11.09
CA SER A 2 17.50 1.19 -9.98
C SER A 2 16.47 2.30 -9.99
N GLY A 3 15.20 1.96 -10.22
CA GLY A 3 14.11 2.93 -10.17
C GLY A 3 13.77 3.31 -8.73
N ALA A 4 13.34 4.55 -8.49
CA ALA A 4 12.84 4.94 -7.17
C ALA A 4 11.38 4.51 -6.99
N ILE A 5 10.96 4.21 -5.76
CA ILE A 5 9.54 4.02 -5.39
C ILE A 5 8.75 5.24 -5.84
N GLN A 6 7.67 5.01 -6.60
CA GLN A 6 6.79 6.05 -7.11
C GLN A 6 5.48 6.08 -6.32
N PHE A 7 4.97 7.28 -6.06
CA PHE A 7 3.67 7.51 -5.41
C PHE A 7 2.79 8.30 -6.36
N LYS A 8 1.58 7.80 -6.61
CA LYS A 8 0.62 8.45 -7.50
C LYS A 8 -0.75 8.50 -6.83
N GLY A 9 -1.35 9.70 -6.75
CA GLY A 9 -2.74 9.85 -6.36
C GLY A 9 -3.67 9.23 -7.40
N ILE A 10 -4.59 8.38 -6.96
CA ILE A 10 -5.61 7.74 -7.78
C ILE A 10 -6.98 7.84 -7.08
N ARG A 11 -8.06 7.51 -7.79
CA ARG A 11 -9.42 7.57 -7.21
C ARG A 11 -9.56 6.74 -5.92
N GLN A 12 -8.81 5.65 -5.83
CA GLN A 12 -8.84 4.71 -4.71
C GLN A 12 -7.93 5.10 -3.52
N GLY A 13 -7.23 6.24 -3.61
CA GLY A 13 -6.22 6.68 -2.64
C GLY A 13 -4.85 6.83 -3.31
N LEU A 14 -3.87 6.02 -2.91
CA LEU A 14 -2.51 6.10 -3.41
C LEU A 14 -2.08 4.81 -4.10
N LEU A 15 -1.56 4.92 -5.32
CA LEU A 15 -0.83 3.86 -5.99
C LEU A 15 0.65 4.01 -5.69
N VAL A 16 1.25 2.94 -5.15
CA VAL A 16 2.68 2.84 -4.92
C VAL A 16 3.28 1.81 -5.85
N THR A 17 4.14 2.24 -6.76
CA THR A 17 4.80 1.35 -7.72
C THR A 17 6.23 1.06 -7.26
N ILE A 18 6.53 -0.22 -7.12
CA ILE A 18 7.82 -0.73 -6.68
C ILE A 18 8.69 -1.11 -7.89
N PRO A 19 9.95 -0.67 -7.95
CA PRO A 19 10.88 -1.07 -9.01
C PRO A 19 11.16 -2.60 -8.97
N PRO A 20 11.35 -3.25 -10.12
CA PRO A 20 11.57 -4.71 -10.17
C PRO A 20 12.92 -5.15 -9.61
N ASP A 21 13.93 -4.27 -9.61
CA ASP A 21 15.34 -4.66 -9.45
C ASP A 21 15.90 -4.55 -8.01
N ASP A 22 15.16 -3.97 -7.07
CA ASP A 22 15.64 -3.78 -5.69
C ASP A 22 15.33 -4.96 -4.75
N GLU A 23 16.06 -5.11 -3.65
CA GLU A 23 15.74 -6.11 -2.64
C GLU A 23 14.41 -5.77 -1.93
N TRP A 24 13.53 -6.76 -1.74
CA TRP A 24 12.22 -6.53 -1.11
C TRP A 24 12.34 -5.91 0.29
N ALA A 25 13.24 -6.43 1.13
CA ALA A 25 13.45 -5.90 2.48
C ALA A 25 13.84 -4.41 2.46
N LYS A 26 14.74 -4.03 1.54
CA LYS A 26 15.16 -2.64 1.34
C LYS A 26 13.99 -1.77 0.89
N VAL A 27 13.23 -2.22 -0.11
CA VAL A 27 12.03 -1.51 -0.60
C VAL A 27 11.05 -1.23 0.52
N ILE A 28 10.77 -2.22 1.37
CA ILE A 28 9.82 -2.05 2.47
C ILE A 28 10.35 -1.09 3.54
N ALA A 29 11.64 -1.14 3.85
CA ALA A 29 12.26 -0.17 4.75
C ALA A 29 12.16 1.26 4.19
N ASP A 30 12.47 1.44 2.91
CA ASP A 30 12.40 2.74 2.25
C ASP A 30 10.95 3.28 2.18
N LEU A 31 9.97 2.40 1.91
CA LEU A 31 8.55 2.75 1.93
C LEU A 31 8.13 3.20 3.34
N ALA A 32 8.52 2.46 4.38
CA ALA A 32 8.19 2.81 5.76
C ALA A 32 8.77 4.17 6.15
N ILE A 33 10.03 4.45 5.80
CA ILE A 33 10.69 5.73 6.07
C ILE A 33 9.93 6.88 5.40
N ARG A 34 9.51 6.73 4.14
CA ARG A 34 8.75 7.76 3.42
C ARG A 34 7.38 8.01 4.03
N ILE A 35 6.68 6.95 4.44
CA ILE A 35 5.40 7.08 5.14
C ILE A 35 5.60 7.81 6.46
N ASP A 36 6.65 7.49 7.22
CA ASP A 36 6.94 8.13 8.51
C ASP A 36 7.27 9.62 8.35
N GLN A 37 8.03 9.99 7.31
CA GLN A 37 8.33 11.39 6.98
C GLN A 37 7.09 12.23 6.65
N GLN A 38 6.01 11.59 6.21
CA GLN A 38 4.75 12.23 5.81
C GLN A 38 3.56 11.63 6.55
N ALA A 39 3.73 11.21 7.81
CA ALA A 39 2.76 10.39 8.53
C ALA A 39 1.34 10.99 8.55
N ALA A 40 1.22 12.32 8.69
CA ALA A 40 -0.08 13.00 8.70
C ALA A 40 -0.87 12.85 7.38
N PHE A 41 -0.18 12.74 6.24
CA PHE A 41 -0.79 12.53 4.92
C PHE A 41 -1.23 11.07 4.72
N PHE A 42 -0.46 10.12 5.25
CA PHE A 42 -0.73 8.70 5.10
C PHE A 42 -1.69 8.13 6.14
N LYS A 43 -1.94 8.84 7.24
CA LYS A 43 -2.87 8.39 8.28
C LYS A 43 -4.28 8.21 7.72
N GLY A 44 -4.82 7.00 7.85
CA GLY A 44 -6.12 6.59 7.29
C GLY A 44 -6.12 6.39 5.77
N ALA A 45 -4.97 6.50 5.09
CA ALA A 45 -4.90 6.41 3.64
C ALA A 45 -5.12 4.98 3.16
N SER A 46 -5.81 4.85 2.03
CA SER A 46 -5.90 3.59 1.29
C SER A 46 -4.82 3.53 0.23
N LEU A 47 -4.12 2.39 0.18
CA LEU A 47 -2.95 2.17 -0.66
C LEU A 47 -3.17 0.95 -1.55
N ALA A 48 -2.87 1.12 -2.83
CA ALA A 48 -2.70 0.06 -3.80
C ALA A 48 -1.21 -0.08 -4.10
N LEU A 49 -0.69 -1.30 -4.05
CA LEU A 49 0.72 -1.59 -4.32
C LEU A 49 0.85 -2.26 -5.69
N GLU A 50 1.73 -1.75 -6.56
CA GLU A 50 2.08 -2.36 -7.83
C GLU A 50 3.52 -2.88 -7.79
N VAL A 51 3.69 -4.16 -8.08
CA VAL A 51 4.98 -4.86 -8.00
C VAL A 51 5.34 -5.59 -9.30
N ASP A 52 4.58 -5.34 -10.37
CA ASP A 52 4.73 -5.95 -11.69
C ASP A 52 4.94 -7.48 -11.58
N LYS A 53 6.03 -8.02 -12.14
CA LYS A 53 6.35 -9.46 -12.19
C LYS A 53 7.09 -9.99 -10.96
N ARG A 54 7.34 -9.17 -9.94
CA ARG A 54 8.07 -9.58 -8.73
C ARG A 54 7.27 -10.67 -8.00
N ALA A 55 7.93 -11.79 -7.69
CA ALA A 55 7.35 -12.87 -6.91
C ALA A 55 7.50 -12.59 -5.40
N ILE A 56 6.39 -12.24 -4.75
CA ILE A 56 6.35 -11.93 -3.31
C ILE A 56 5.54 -12.99 -2.60
N ARG A 57 6.13 -13.58 -1.56
CA ARG A 57 5.50 -14.65 -0.78
C ARG A 57 4.53 -14.08 0.25
N ARG A 58 3.65 -14.95 0.74
CA ARG A 58 2.63 -14.58 1.74
C ARG A 58 3.21 -13.93 2.99
N HIS A 59 4.30 -14.46 3.54
CA HIS A 59 4.91 -13.91 4.76
C HIS A 59 5.51 -12.51 4.52
N GLU A 60 6.02 -12.25 3.32
CA GLU A 60 6.56 -10.96 2.90
C GLU A 60 5.45 -9.90 2.78
N LEU A 61 4.32 -10.25 2.16
CA LEU A 61 3.14 -9.38 2.10
C LEU A 61 2.51 -9.17 3.49
N ALA A 62 2.47 -10.21 4.33
CA ALA A 62 1.98 -10.09 5.70
C ALA A 62 2.86 -9.15 6.55
N ASN A 63 4.18 -9.19 6.34
CA ASN A 63 5.09 -8.23 6.99
C ASN A 63 4.80 -6.80 6.55
N LEU A 64 4.60 -6.57 5.24
CA LEU A 64 4.21 -5.26 4.73
C LEU A 64 2.89 -4.77 5.35
N LEU A 65 1.87 -5.63 5.41
CA LEU A 65 0.59 -5.29 6.05
C LEU A 65 0.77 -4.83 7.50
N ASN A 66 1.54 -5.57 8.29
CA ASN A 66 1.82 -5.20 9.67
C ASN A 66 2.53 -3.85 9.80
N ILE A 67 3.49 -3.56 8.89
CA ILE A 67 4.22 -2.29 8.86
C ILE A 67 3.28 -1.11 8.54
N LEU A 68 2.36 -1.29 7.58
CA LEU A 68 1.39 -0.28 7.17
C LEU A 68 0.30 -0.06 8.24
N GLN A 69 -0.24 -1.13 8.81
CA GLN A 69 -1.28 -1.07 9.85
C GLN A 69 -0.80 -0.33 11.10
N LYS A 70 0.46 -0.52 11.51
CA LYS A 70 1.07 0.24 12.63
C LYS A 70 1.10 1.75 12.40
N ARG A 71 0.98 2.18 11.14
CA ARG A 71 0.97 3.58 10.69
C ARG A 71 -0.42 4.05 10.26
N ASP A 72 -1.45 3.26 10.55
CA ASP A 72 -2.84 3.54 10.15
C ASP A 72 -3.00 3.65 8.61
N VAL A 73 -2.20 2.89 7.85
CA VAL A 73 -2.27 2.82 6.39
C VAL A 73 -2.92 1.51 5.98
N ASN A 74 -3.94 1.60 5.12
CA ASN A 74 -4.71 0.45 4.67
C ASN A 74 -4.25 -0.01 3.29
N LEU A 75 -3.59 -1.17 3.21
CA LEU A 75 -3.33 -1.82 1.91
C LEU A 75 -4.59 -2.54 1.44
N ILE A 76 -5.16 -2.09 0.32
CA ILE A 76 -6.41 -2.64 -0.24
C ILE A 76 -6.19 -3.52 -1.48
N SER A 77 -5.16 -3.20 -2.28
CA SER A 77 -4.87 -3.89 -3.54
C SER A 77 -3.39 -4.18 -3.71
N VAL A 78 -3.07 -5.32 -4.34
CA VAL A 78 -1.74 -5.68 -4.81
C VAL A 78 -1.81 -6.05 -6.30
N LEU A 79 -1.38 -5.14 -7.16
CA LEU A 79 -1.30 -5.31 -8.61
C LEU A 79 -0.01 -6.03 -8.98
N SER A 80 -0.14 -7.20 -9.60
CA SER A 80 1.00 -8.00 -10.02
C SER A 80 0.61 -8.93 -11.17
N THR A 81 1.57 -9.24 -12.03
CA THR A 81 1.47 -10.30 -13.06
C THR A 81 2.00 -11.65 -12.56
N SER A 82 2.60 -11.70 -11.36
CA SER A 82 3.14 -12.92 -10.75
C SER A 82 2.05 -13.74 -10.06
N ALA A 83 1.88 -14.99 -10.48
CA ALA A 83 0.95 -15.92 -9.84
C ALA A 83 1.27 -16.15 -8.35
N THR A 84 2.54 -16.12 -7.96
CA THR A 84 2.98 -16.22 -6.56
C THR A 84 2.43 -15.07 -5.72
N THR A 85 2.58 -13.84 -6.23
CA THR A 85 2.11 -12.62 -5.54
C THR A 85 0.60 -12.56 -5.50
N GLN A 86 -0.09 -12.83 -6.61
CA GLN A 86 -1.55 -12.88 -6.65
C GLN A 86 -2.12 -13.93 -5.68
N GLY A 87 -1.53 -15.13 -5.65
CA GLY A 87 -1.92 -16.19 -4.72
C GLY A 87 -1.66 -15.82 -3.26
N ALA A 88 -0.56 -15.12 -2.97
CA ALA A 88 -0.25 -14.60 -1.65
C ALA A 88 -1.24 -13.50 -1.22
N ALA A 89 -1.55 -12.55 -2.09
CA ALA A 89 -2.48 -11.46 -1.86
C ALA A 89 -3.90 -11.98 -1.54
N ARG A 90 -4.42 -12.90 -2.35
CA ARG A 90 -5.73 -13.53 -2.11
C ARG A 90 -5.81 -14.25 -0.76
N LYS A 91 -4.75 -14.95 -0.35
CA LYS A 91 -4.68 -15.63 0.96
C LYS A 91 -4.67 -14.66 2.15
N LEU A 92 -4.36 -13.39 1.92
CA LEU A 92 -4.36 -12.32 2.92
C LEU A 92 -5.61 -11.44 2.83
N GLY A 93 -6.56 -11.76 1.94
CA GLY A 93 -7.78 -10.96 1.74
C GLY A 93 -7.57 -9.67 0.95
N LEU A 94 -6.45 -9.54 0.22
CA LEU A 94 -6.16 -8.36 -0.60
C LEU A 94 -6.75 -8.53 -2.01
N ALA A 95 -7.24 -7.42 -2.58
CA ALA A 95 -7.61 -7.39 -3.99
C ALA A 95 -6.37 -7.49 -4.88
N ILE A 96 -6.51 -8.07 -6.08
CA ILE A 96 -5.44 -8.11 -7.09
C ILE A 96 -5.68 -7.16 -8.27
N GLU A 97 -6.68 -6.30 -8.12
CA GLU A 97 -7.07 -5.24 -9.04
C GLU A 97 -7.38 -3.99 -8.23
N LEU A 98 -7.46 -2.84 -8.89
CA LEU A 98 -7.86 -1.60 -8.21
C LEU A 98 -9.32 -1.70 -7.80
N VAL A 99 -9.57 -1.67 -6.50
CA VAL A 99 -10.91 -1.67 -5.92
C VAL A 99 -11.15 -0.37 -5.17
N ASP A 100 -12.39 0.06 -5.10
CA ASP A 100 -12.72 1.25 -4.32
C ASP A 100 -12.43 1.00 -2.84
N PRO A 101 -11.84 2.00 -2.14
CA PRO A 101 -11.59 1.88 -0.72
C PRO A 101 -12.93 1.67 0.00
N PRO A 102 -12.94 0.88 1.08
CA PRO A 102 -14.16 0.69 1.86
C PRO A 102 -14.70 2.07 2.29
N ALA A 103 -16.02 2.24 2.21
CA ALA A 103 -16.72 3.51 2.45
C ALA A 103 -16.42 4.16 3.83
N THR A 104 -15.76 3.43 4.72
CA THR A 104 -15.36 3.84 6.06
C THR A 104 -14.20 4.83 6.11
N ALA A 105 -13.50 5.11 5.00
CA ALA A 105 -12.46 6.14 4.95
C ALA A 105 -13.01 7.52 4.53
N SER A 106 -14.21 7.89 4.99
CA SER A 106 -14.54 9.32 5.07
C SER A 106 -13.75 9.89 6.24
N HIS A 107 -12.80 10.77 5.95
CA HIS A 107 -12.40 11.81 6.90
C HIS A 107 -13.70 12.55 7.27
N VAL A 108 -14.37 12.11 8.34
CA VAL A 108 -15.34 12.91 9.08
C VAL A 108 -14.52 13.98 9.78
N THR A 109 -14.09 14.98 9.02
CA THR A 109 -13.73 16.30 9.51
C THR A 109 -14.97 17.18 9.44
N ASP A 110 -16.07 16.75 10.06
CA ASP A 110 -17.24 17.59 10.26
C ASP A 110 -17.77 17.36 11.67
N ALA A 111 -17.17 18.08 12.63
CA ALA A 111 -17.76 18.39 13.93
C ALA A 111 -16.86 19.34 14.73
N LEU A 112 -16.72 20.60 14.27
CA LEU A 112 -16.68 21.75 15.19
C LEU A 112 -16.91 23.07 14.42
N LYS A 113 -18.12 23.25 13.84
CA LYS A 113 -18.65 24.60 13.67
C LYS A 113 -19.33 25.00 14.97
N ILE A 114 -18.56 25.73 15.76
CA ILE A 114 -18.99 26.71 16.77
C ILE A 114 -20.36 27.30 16.43
N GLY A 115 -21.29 27.15 17.37
CA GLY A 115 -22.59 27.81 17.45
C GLY A 115 -22.99 27.86 18.91
#